data_AF-X7ZA71-F1
#
_entry.id   AF-X7ZA71-F1
#
_cell.length_a   1.000
_cell.length_b   1.000
_cell.length_c   1.000
_cell.angle_alpha   90.00
_cell.angle_beta   90.00
_cell.angle_gamma   90.00
#
_symmetry.space_group_name_H-M   'P 1'
#
loop_
_entity.id
_entity.type
_entity.pdbx_description
1 polymer ?
#
loop_
_entity_poly.entity_id
_entity_poly.type
_entity_poly.pdbx_seq_one_letter_code
_entity_poly.pdbx_strand_id
1 'polypeptide(L)'
;MSQLSFFAAESVPPAVDDLSGVLAASGQIVIVGTGARLSVVVSELWRAVALAEMMRDAGLVAEIARTDEDTPLVRTAADPTLRPIAAAWTRGAVKTVPPRWLPGPRELRTWTLAAGSPEADRYLLGLDPHAPDTYSPLASALMRVGIAPTLIGTRGARPALRISGRRRLSRLVENVGEPPDSPDALAQWPRV
;
A
#
# COMPACT_ATOMS: atom_id res chain seq x y z
N MET A 1 -35.69 -14.49 -9.31
CA MET A 1 -34.58 -15.19 -8.64
C MET A 1 -33.32 -14.96 -9.43
N SER A 2 -32.52 -13.98 -9.04
CA SER A 2 -31.17 -13.77 -9.58
C SER A 2 -30.23 -14.42 -8.56
N GLN A 3 -29.61 -15.52 -8.98
CA GLN A 3 -28.61 -16.23 -8.22
C GLN A 3 -27.35 -15.35 -8.21
N LEU A 4 -27.07 -14.71 -7.08
CA LEU A 4 -25.82 -14.00 -6.85
C LEU A 4 -24.68 -15.01 -6.88
N SER A 5 -23.79 -14.84 -7.86
CA SER A 5 -22.58 -15.62 -8.03
C SER A 5 -21.64 -15.39 -6.83
N PHE A 6 -21.70 -16.29 -5.85
CA PHE A 6 -20.80 -16.35 -4.68
C PHE A 6 -19.56 -17.22 -4.92
N PHE A 7 -19.19 -17.48 -6.18
CA PHE A 7 -18.04 -18.32 -6.53
C PHE A 7 -17.01 -17.48 -7.29
N ALA A 8 -15.91 -17.08 -6.63
CA ALA A 8 -14.54 -16.93 -7.19
C ALA A 8 -13.61 -15.98 -6.39
N ALA A 9 -14.12 -15.11 -5.50
CA ALA A 9 -13.27 -14.07 -4.90
C ALA A 9 -12.37 -14.57 -3.75
N GLU A 10 -12.67 -15.71 -3.13
CA GLU A 10 -11.84 -16.32 -2.07
C GLU A 10 -10.74 -17.25 -2.60
N SER A 11 -10.57 -17.41 -3.91
CA SER A 11 -9.72 -18.48 -4.46
C SER A 11 -8.34 -18.05 -4.96
N VAL A 12 -7.96 -16.78 -4.83
CA VAL A 12 -6.61 -16.33 -5.22
C VAL A 12 -5.73 -16.23 -3.98
N PRO A 13 -4.69 -17.08 -3.87
CA PRO A 13 -3.76 -17.01 -2.75
C PRO A 13 -3.01 -15.67 -2.77
N PRO A 14 -2.62 -15.14 -1.59
CA PRO A 14 -1.75 -13.98 -1.51
C PRO A 14 -0.47 -14.18 -2.36
N ALA A 15 -0.08 -13.16 -3.09
CA ALA A 15 1.07 -13.16 -3.98
C ALA A 15 2.01 -12.00 -3.65
N VAL A 16 3.27 -12.13 -4.05
CA VAL A 16 4.31 -11.12 -3.81
C VAL A 16 3.96 -9.78 -4.46
N ASP A 17 3.27 -9.79 -5.62
CA ASP A 17 2.83 -8.58 -6.34
C ASP A 17 1.82 -7.73 -5.54
N ASP A 18 1.05 -8.36 -4.64
CA ASP A 18 0.10 -7.66 -3.75
C ASP A 18 0.78 -6.64 -2.83
N LEU A 19 2.07 -6.86 -2.55
CA LEU A 19 2.88 -6.00 -1.69
C LEU A 19 3.33 -4.73 -2.41
N SER A 20 3.12 -4.61 -3.72
CA SER A 20 3.50 -3.43 -4.50
C SER A 20 2.78 -2.14 -4.05
N GLY A 21 1.64 -2.24 -3.36
CA GLY A 21 0.97 -1.10 -2.75
C GLY A 21 1.81 -0.37 -1.69
N VAL A 22 2.76 -1.06 -1.05
CA VAL A 22 3.75 -0.43 -0.15
C VAL A 22 4.61 0.59 -0.89
N LEU A 23 4.91 0.35 -2.17
CA LEU A 23 5.74 1.21 -3.02
C LEU A 23 4.97 2.43 -3.57
N ALA A 24 3.63 2.43 -3.48
CA ALA A 24 2.83 3.62 -3.74
C ALA A 24 2.95 4.67 -2.61
N ALA A 25 3.43 4.26 -1.44
CA ALA A 25 3.80 5.11 -0.32
C ALA A 25 5.34 5.23 -0.20
N SER A 26 5.83 5.56 0.99
CA SER A 26 7.27 5.72 1.30
C SER A 26 8.08 4.42 1.28
N GLY A 27 7.45 3.25 1.06
CA GLY A 27 8.15 1.98 1.03
C GLY A 27 9.22 1.88 -0.05
N GLN A 28 10.28 1.13 0.21
CA GLN A 28 11.44 1.00 -0.66
C GLN A 28 11.67 -0.47 -1.01
N ILE A 29 12.16 -0.70 -2.23
CA ILE A 29 12.63 -2.01 -2.67
C ILE A 29 14.07 -1.90 -3.18
N VAL A 30 14.95 -2.73 -2.64
CA VAL A 30 16.39 -2.70 -2.96
C VAL A 30 16.90 -4.09 -3.34
N ILE A 31 17.78 -4.16 -4.33
CA ILE A 31 18.45 -5.41 -4.72
C ILE A 31 19.51 -5.75 -3.67
N VAL A 32 19.49 -6.99 -3.17
CA VAL A 32 20.46 -7.51 -2.18
C VAL A 32 20.92 -8.88 -2.66
N GLY A 33 22.18 -8.97 -3.11
CA GLY A 33 22.73 -10.20 -3.68
C GLY A 33 21.90 -10.69 -4.87
N THR A 34 21.38 -11.92 -4.77
CA THR A 34 20.54 -12.55 -5.80
C THR A 34 19.05 -12.31 -5.63
N GLY A 35 18.64 -11.54 -4.61
CA GLY A 35 17.24 -11.22 -4.29
C GLY A 35 16.96 -9.73 -4.23
N ALA A 36 15.76 -9.37 -3.79
CA ALA A 36 15.39 -8.01 -3.44
C ALA A 36 14.73 -7.99 -2.06
N ARG A 37 14.78 -6.84 -1.38
CA ARG A 37 14.16 -6.61 -0.08
C ARG A 37 13.16 -5.47 -0.18
N LEU A 38 11.92 -5.71 0.22
CA LEU A 38 10.89 -4.69 0.40
C LEU A 38 10.91 -4.21 1.86
N SER A 39 10.76 -2.91 2.08
CA SER A 39 10.74 -2.32 3.42
C SER A 39 9.90 -1.06 3.48
N VAL A 40 9.33 -0.73 4.64
CA VAL A 40 8.63 0.53 4.87
C VAL A 40 8.66 0.93 6.34
N VAL A 41 8.96 2.19 6.60
CA VAL A 41 8.83 2.83 7.91
C VAL A 41 7.39 3.32 8.05
N VAL A 42 6.73 2.99 9.15
CA VAL A 42 5.32 3.31 9.42
C VAL A 42 5.18 4.00 10.77
N SER A 43 4.13 4.78 10.93
CA SER A 43 3.90 5.61 12.12
C SER A 43 3.57 4.81 13.38
N GLU A 44 2.97 3.62 13.24
CA GLU A 44 2.52 2.81 14.37
C GLU A 44 2.89 1.34 14.20
N LEU A 45 3.17 0.67 15.32
CA LEU A 45 3.58 -0.74 15.33
C LEU A 45 2.51 -1.67 14.75
N TRP A 46 1.22 -1.39 14.96
CA TRP A 46 0.13 -2.21 14.43
C TRP A 46 0.15 -2.28 12.89
N ARG A 47 0.60 -1.21 12.22
CA ARG A 47 0.79 -1.18 10.75
C ARG A 47 1.90 -2.13 10.33
N ALA A 48 3.02 -2.10 11.06
CA ALA A 48 4.16 -2.98 10.80
C ALA A 48 3.77 -4.46 11.00
N VAL A 49 2.99 -4.76 12.04
CA VAL A 49 2.47 -6.11 12.32
C VAL A 49 1.56 -6.60 11.19
N ALA A 50 0.56 -5.80 10.80
CA ALA A 50 -0.37 -6.16 9.73
C ALA A 50 0.33 -6.30 8.36
N LEU A 51 1.33 -5.46 8.06
CA LEU A 51 2.15 -5.61 6.85
C LEU A 51 3.02 -6.86 6.91
N ALA A 52 3.58 -7.20 8.07
CA ALA A 52 4.36 -8.42 8.26
C ALA A 52 3.51 -9.69 8.12
N GLU A 53 2.23 -9.64 8.50
CA GLU A 53 1.24 -10.70 8.19
C GLU A 53 1.06 -10.86 6.69
N MET A 54 0.77 -9.77 5.97
CA MET A 54 0.61 -9.83 4.51
C MET A 54 1.88 -10.30 3.78
N MET A 55 3.07 -9.94 4.27
CA MET A 55 4.34 -10.45 3.74
C MET A 55 4.47 -11.97 3.95
N ARG A 56 4.14 -12.48 5.14
CA ARG A 56 4.17 -13.92 5.45
C ARG A 56 3.15 -14.70 4.64
N ASP A 57 1.95 -14.15 4.48
CA ASP A 57 0.88 -14.71 3.66
C ASP A 57 1.30 -14.85 2.19
N ALA A 58 2.11 -13.92 1.67
CA ALA A 58 2.72 -13.98 0.34
C ALA A 58 3.95 -14.92 0.26
N GLY A 59 4.27 -15.65 1.34
CA GLY A 59 5.37 -16.61 1.39
C GLY A 59 6.74 -16.00 1.71
N LEU A 60 6.81 -14.74 2.14
CA LEU A 60 8.07 -14.06 2.46
C LEU A 60 8.38 -14.11 3.95
N VAL A 61 9.67 -14.16 4.29
CA VAL A 61 10.12 -13.95 5.67
C VAL A 61 10.06 -12.46 5.98
N ALA A 62 9.26 -12.07 6.98
CA ALA A 62 9.12 -10.70 7.44
C ALA A 62 9.86 -10.46 8.77
N GLU A 63 10.41 -9.26 8.92
CA GLU A 63 11.08 -8.78 10.12
C GLU A 63 10.50 -7.41 10.48
N ILE A 64 10.11 -7.25 11.75
CA ILE A 64 9.74 -5.96 12.32
C ILE A 64 10.92 -5.47 13.16
N ALA A 65 11.35 -4.25 12.89
CA ALA A 65 12.44 -3.57 13.55
C ALA A 65 12.03 -2.13 13.88
N ARG A 66 12.98 -1.33 14.36
CA ARG A 66 12.83 0.11 14.55
C ARG A 66 13.99 0.83 13.86
N THR A 67 13.74 2.05 13.37
CA THR A 67 14.81 2.95 12.89
C THR A 67 15.62 3.48 14.07
N ASP A 68 16.72 4.19 13.79
CA ASP A 68 17.53 4.84 14.83
C ASP A 68 16.74 5.91 15.59
N GLU A 69 15.74 6.53 14.95
CA GLU A 69 14.76 7.45 15.55
C GLU A 69 13.58 6.74 16.23
N ASP A 70 13.71 5.46 16.55
CA ASP A 70 12.72 4.67 17.29
C ASP A 70 11.35 4.56 16.57
N THR A 71 11.34 4.65 15.23
CA THR A 71 10.11 4.53 14.43
C THR A 71 9.92 3.10 13.91
N PRO A 72 8.72 2.50 13.97
CA PRO A 72 8.48 1.15 13.46
C PRO A 72 8.85 0.96 11.98
N LEU A 73 9.55 -0.12 11.69
CA LEU A 73 9.97 -0.54 10.35
C LEU A 73 9.56 -2.00 10.13
N VAL A 74 8.98 -2.30 8.99
CA VAL A 74 8.79 -3.69 8.54
C VAL A 74 9.56 -3.92 7.25
N ARG A 75 10.23 -5.06 7.14
CA ARG A 75 10.98 -5.45 5.94
C ARG A 75 10.92 -6.95 5.70
N THR A 76 11.17 -7.34 4.46
CA THR A 76 11.36 -8.75 4.12
C THR A 76 12.83 -9.16 4.30
N ALA A 77 13.10 -10.46 4.41
CA ALA A 77 14.40 -10.99 3.99
C ALA A 77 14.63 -10.70 2.50
N ALA A 78 15.88 -10.80 2.03
CA ALA A 78 16.15 -10.70 0.61
C ALA A 78 15.62 -11.95 -0.09
N ASP A 79 14.73 -11.78 -1.08
CA ASP A 79 14.08 -12.89 -1.76
C ASP A 79 14.12 -12.70 -3.30
N PRO A 80 14.46 -13.75 -4.09
CA PRO A 80 14.46 -13.69 -5.55
C PRO A 80 13.11 -13.33 -6.18
N THR A 81 12.00 -13.70 -5.55
CA THR A 81 10.63 -13.45 -6.05
C THR A 81 10.26 -11.96 -6.05
N LEU A 82 10.95 -11.13 -5.26
CA LEU A 82 10.78 -9.68 -5.23
C LEU A 82 11.51 -8.96 -6.38
N ARG A 83 12.40 -9.64 -7.12
CA ARG A 83 13.18 -9.00 -8.20
C ARG A 83 12.36 -8.45 -9.35
N PRO A 84 11.30 -9.13 -9.85
CA PRO A 84 10.41 -8.56 -10.85
C PRO A 84 9.77 -7.25 -10.40
N ILE A 85 9.34 -7.17 -9.13
CA ILE A 85 8.81 -5.94 -8.54
C ILE A 85 9.89 -4.86 -8.50
N ALA A 86 11.09 -5.19 -8.04
CA ALA A 86 12.20 -4.25 -7.99
C ALA A 86 12.50 -3.67 -9.38
N ALA A 87 12.58 -4.53 -10.41
CA ALA A 87 12.82 -4.10 -11.78
C ALA A 87 11.69 -3.23 -12.36
N ALA A 88 10.44 -3.49 -11.97
CA ALA A 88 9.28 -2.73 -12.44
C ALA A 88 9.15 -1.35 -11.74
N TRP A 89 9.53 -1.27 -10.47
CA TRP A 89 9.35 -0.07 -9.63
C TRP A 89 10.60 0.79 -9.48
N THR A 90 11.74 0.40 -10.07
CA THR A 90 12.98 1.18 -10.00
C THR A 90 13.56 1.45 -11.38
N ARG A 91 14.02 2.69 -11.60
CA ARG A 91 14.81 3.09 -12.77
C ARG A 91 16.12 3.65 -12.28
N GLY A 92 17.17 2.82 -12.29
CA GLY A 92 18.41 3.15 -11.59
C GLY A 92 18.14 3.25 -10.08
N ALA A 93 18.46 4.40 -9.47
CA ALA A 93 18.22 4.65 -8.05
C ALA A 93 16.85 5.31 -7.75
N VAL A 94 16.02 5.56 -8.77
CA VAL A 94 14.77 6.33 -8.62
C VAL A 94 13.57 5.39 -8.59
N LYS A 95 12.65 5.63 -7.64
CA LYS A 95 11.35 4.97 -7.58
C LYS A 95 10.45 5.45 -8.73
N THR A 96 9.84 4.51 -9.44
CA THR A 96 8.93 4.77 -10.55
C THR A 96 7.68 3.90 -10.43
N VAL A 97 6.58 4.31 -11.05
CA VAL A 97 5.36 3.49 -11.12
C VAL A 97 5.37 2.68 -12.42
N PRO A 98 5.18 1.35 -12.38
CA PRO A 98 5.16 0.53 -13.58
C PRO A 98 4.06 0.98 -14.56
N PRO A 99 4.32 0.97 -15.87
CA PRO A 99 3.30 1.28 -16.86
C PRO A 99 2.09 0.37 -16.69
N ARG A 100 0.90 0.97 -16.65
CA ARG A 100 -0.40 0.30 -16.47
C ARG A 100 -0.63 -0.37 -15.11
N TRP A 101 0.23 -0.18 -14.11
CA TRP A 101 -0.05 -0.65 -12.75
C TRP A 101 -1.42 -0.12 -12.28
N LEU A 102 -2.23 -1.01 -11.73
CA LEU A 102 -3.54 -0.73 -11.14
C LEU A 102 -3.59 -1.47 -9.81
N PRO A 103 -3.87 -0.80 -8.69
CA PRO A 103 -3.94 -1.48 -7.40
C PRO A 103 -5.21 -2.32 -7.31
N GLY A 104 -5.06 -3.61 -7.02
CA GLY A 104 -6.15 -4.47 -6.60
C GLY A 104 -6.48 -4.29 -5.11
N PRO A 105 -7.38 -5.13 -4.57
CA PRO A 105 -7.76 -5.10 -3.15
C PRO A 105 -6.57 -5.16 -2.19
N ARG A 106 -5.63 -6.09 -2.43
CA ARG A 106 -4.47 -6.30 -1.53
C ARG A 106 -3.42 -5.20 -1.67
N GLU A 107 -3.19 -4.65 -2.86
CA GLU A 107 -2.33 -3.47 -3.05
C GLU A 107 -2.95 -2.22 -2.39
N LEU A 108 -4.27 -2.02 -2.49
CA LEU A 108 -4.93 -0.92 -1.79
C LEU A 108 -4.84 -1.09 -0.27
N ARG A 109 -4.96 -2.33 0.23
CA ARG A 109 -4.79 -2.65 1.65
C ARG A 109 -3.37 -2.36 2.12
N THR A 110 -2.34 -2.80 1.39
CA THR A 110 -0.94 -2.52 1.78
C THR A 110 -0.59 -1.04 1.71
N TRP A 111 -1.12 -0.30 0.73
CA TRP A 111 -0.97 1.16 0.68
C TRP A 111 -1.65 1.86 1.87
N THR A 112 -2.87 1.41 2.23
CA THR A 112 -3.62 1.92 3.39
C THR A 112 -2.89 1.65 4.70
N LEU A 113 -2.30 0.45 4.84
CA LEU A 113 -1.47 0.11 5.99
C LEU A 113 -0.18 0.94 6.04
N ALA A 114 0.45 1.18 4.89
CA ALA A 114 1.69 1.94 4.84
C ALA A 114 1.50 3.45 5.15
N ALA A 115 0.42 4.06 4.64
CA ALA A 115 0.27 5.52 4.71
C ALA A 115 -1.18 6.05 4.69
N GLY A 116 -2.17 5.22 5.01
CA GLY A 116 -3.57 5.61 5.09
C GLY A 116 -3.90 6.40 6.36
N SER A 117 -4.69 7.47 6.27
CA SER A 117 -5.18 8.19 7.45
C SER A 117 -6.54 8.86 7.23
N PRO A 118 -7.40 8.94 8.26
CA PRO A 118 -8.66 9.66 8.17
C PRO A 118 -8.44 11.18 8.16
N GLU A 119 -9.26 11.91 7.39
CA GLU A 119 -9.32 13.38 7.41
C GLU A 119 -10.79 13.81 7.46
N ALA A 120 -11.34 13.95 8.67
CA ALA A 120 -12.77 14.23 8.90
C ALA A 120 -13.68 13.22 8.16
N ASP A 121 -14.40 13.67 7.13
CA ASP A 121 -15.29 12.90 6.26
C ASP A 121 -14.58 12.33 5.01
N ARG A 122 -13.24 12.37 4.99
CA ARG A 122 -12.38 11.99 3.87
C ARG A 122 -11.32 11.00 4.32
N TYR A 123 -10.64 10.42 3.36
CA TYR A 123 -9.51 9.52 3.60
C TYR A 123 -8.31 9.95 2.79
N LEU A 124 -7.12 9.86 3.38
CA LEU A 124 -5.85 10.18 2.73
C LEU A 124 -5.08 8.89 2.49
N LEU A 125 -4.58 8.70 1.28
CA LEU A 125 -3.51 7.76 0.97
C LEU A 125 -2.22 8.56 0.78
N GLY A 126 -1.29 8.46 1.73
CA GLY A 126 -0.01 9.15 1.68
C GLY A 126 0.86 8.66 0.52
N LEU A 127 1.65 9.58 -0.03
CA LEU A 127 2.61 9.36 -1.12
C LEU A 127 4.04 9.53 -0.61
N ASP A 128 5.02 9.10 -1.38
CA ASP A 128 6.43 9.28 -1.03
C ASP A 128 6.93 10.71 -1.30
N PRO A 129 7.25 11.53 -0.28
CA PRO A 129 7.79 12.89 -0.49
C PRO A 129 9.09 12.94 -1.30
N HIS A 130 9.83 11.82 -1.37
CA HIS A 130 11.09 11.73 -2.10
C HIS A 130 10.93 11.21 -3.53
N ALA A 131 9.71 10.90 -3.99
CA ALA A 131 9.43 10.43 -5.34
C ALA A 131 8.25 11.16 -6.00
N PRO A 132 8.33 12.50 -6.20
CA PRO A 132 7.23 13.31 -6.74
C PRO A 132 6.75 12.89 -8.13
N ASP A 133 7.62 12.30 -8.95
CA ASP A 133 7.28 11.80 -10.27
C ASP A 133 6.26 10.63 -10.23
N THR A 134 6.06 10.01 -9.07
CA THR A 134 5.07 8.93 -8.87
C THR A 134 3.65 9.44 -8.63
N TYR A 135 3.46 10.71 -8.25
CA TYR A 135 2.16 11.21 -7.77
C TYR A 135 1.06 11.14 -8.83
N SER A 136 1.34 11.67 -10.03
CA SER A 136 0.37 11.68 -11.13
C SER A 136 0.05 10.27 -11.65
N PRO A 137 1.03 9.38 -11.88
CA PRO A 137 0.75 7.97 -12.21
C PRO A 137 -0.09 7.24 -11.16
N LEU A 138 0.18 7.42 -9.87
CA LEU A 138 -0.59 6.81 -8.78
C LEU A 138 -2.04 7.35 -8.70
N ALA A 139 -2.22 8.66 -8.87
CA ALA A 139 -3.55 9.26 -8.96
C ALA A 139 -4.36 8.70 -10.15
N SER A 140 -3.70 8.57 -11.30
CA SER A 140 -4.31 8.00 -12.51
C SER A 140 -4.68 6.52 -12.32
N ALA A 141 -3.86 5.74 -11.61
CA ALA A 141 -4.15 4.35 -11.28
C ALA A 141 -5.40 4.22 -10.39
N LEU A 142 -5.53 5.05 -9.34
CA LEU A 142 -6.73 5.10 -8.50
C LEU A 142 -7.99 5.47 -9.28
N MET A 143 -7.89 6.46 -10.18
CA MET A 143 -9.00 6.85 -11.05
C MET A 143 -9.49 5.68 -11.90
N ARG A 144 -8.57 4.88 -12.46
CA ARG A 144 -8.88 3.72 -13.32
C ARG A 144 -9.54 2.57 -12.57
N VAL A 145 -9.32 2.44 -11.26
CA VAL A 145 -10.07 1.49 -10.39
C VAL A 145 -11.34 2.10 -9.78
N GLY A 146 -11.72 3.31 -10.22
CA GLY A 146 -12.99 3.95 -9.85
C GLY A 146 -12.95 4.77 -8.56
N ILE A 147 -11.76 5.09 -8.05
CA ILE A 147 -11.55 5.92 -6.87
C ILE A 147 -10.87 7.21 -7.32
N ALA A 148 -11.63 8.22 -7.75
CA ALA A 148 -11.04 9.47 -8.22
C ALA A 148 -10.55 10.36 -7.04
N PRO A 149 -9.23 10.53 -6.83
CA PRO A 149 -8.70 11.29 -5.70
C PRO A 149 -8.45 12.76 -6.08
N THR A 150 -8.18 13.59 -5.07
CA THR A 150 -7.55 14.91 -5.24
C THR A 150 -6.13 14.83 -4.71
N LEU A 151 -5.14 15.13 -5.56
CA LEU A 151 -3.75 15.23 -5.12
C LEU A 151 -3.54 16.51 -4.28
N ILE A 152 -2.99 16.35 -3.08
CA ILE A 152 -2.74 17.44 -2.12
C ILE A 152 -1.31 17.36 -1.59
N GLY A 153 -0.83 18.45 -0.96
CA GLY A 153 0.43 18.45 -0.22
C GLY A 153 1.70 18.31 -1.08
N THR A 154 1.61 18.48 -2.40
CA THR A 154 2.71 18.23 -3.36
C THR A 154 3.95 19.11 -3.15
N ARG A 155 3.81 20.23 -2.45
CA ARG A 155 4.93 21.13 -2.11
C ARG A 155 5.42 20.99 -0.67
N GLY A 156 4.85 20.07 0.10
CA GLY A 156 5.16 19.86 1.51
C GLY A 156 5.68 18.44 1.79
N ALA A 157 5.96 18.15 3.05
CA ALA A 157 6.49 16.86 3.49
C ALA A 157 5.46 15.71 3.52
N ARG A 158 4.17 16.02 3.27
CA ARG A 158 3.06 15.05 3.36
C ARG A 158 2.18 15.09 2.11
N PRO A 159 2.71 14.74 0.93
CA PRO A 159 1.91 14.56 -0.27
C PRO A 159 0.92 13.41 -0.07
N ALA A 160 -0.32 13.57 -0.55
CA ALA A 160 -1.34 12.54 -0.40
C ALA A 160 -2.40 12.61 -1.51
N LEU A 161 -3.08 11.48 -1.72
CA LEU A 161 -4.29 11.37 -2.50
C LEU A 161 -5.49 11.39 -1.57
N ARG A 162 -6.24 12.49 -1.61
CA ARG A 162 -7.43 12.70 -0.80
C ARG A 162 -8.67 12.14 -1.50
N ILE A 163 -9.34 11.21 -0.85
CA ILE A 163 -10.54 10.54 -1.32
C ILE A 163 -11.73 11.14 -0.57
N SER A 164 -12.70 11.66 -1.32
CA SER A 164 -13.85 12.39 -0.76
C SER A 164 -15.15 11.94 -1.39
N GLY A 165 -16.21 11.94 -0.60
CA GLY A 165 -17.55 11.59 -1.05
C GLY A 165 -17.84 10.10 -0.95
N ARG A 166 -19.07 9.82 -0.50
CA ARG A 166 -19.57 8.51 -0.12
C ARG A 166 -19.22 7.38 -1.09
N ARG A 167 -19.54 7.54 -2.39
CA ARG A 167 -19.30 6.51 -3.41
C ARG A 167 -17.82 6.08 -3.52
N ARG A 168 -16.89 7.03 -3.39
CA ARG A 168 -15.45 6.73 -3.52
C ARG A 168 -14.90 6.10 -2.25
N LEU A 169 -15.37 6.55 -1.09
CA LEU A 169 -15.03 5.92 0.19
C LEU A 169 -15.59 4.51 0.30
N SER A 170 -16.84 4.26 -0.12
CA SER A 170 -17.41 2.91 -0.14
C SER A 170 -16.57 1.97 -1.00
N ARG A 171 -16.14 2.41 -2.19
CA ARG A 171 -15.24 1.61 -3.04
C ARG A 171 -13.89 1.34 -2.38
N LEU A 172 -13.32 2.32 -1.69
CA LEU A 172 -12.07 2.10 -0.95
C LEU A 172 -12.27 1.04 0.13
N VAL A 173 -13.31 1.19 0.98
CA VAL A 173 -13.64 0.26 2.07
C VAL A 173 -13.88 -1.16 1.53
N GLU A 174 -14.66 -1.30 0.46
CA GLU A 174 -14.91 -2.57 -0.23
C GLU A 174 -13.62 -3.25 -0.69
N ASN A 175 -12.63 -2.48 -1.16
CA ASN A 175 -11.35 -3.03 -1.64
C ASN A 175 -10.36 -3.33 -0.50
N VAL A 176 -10.26 -2.46 0.51
CA VAL A 176 -9.27 -2.66 1.58
C VAL A 176 -9.70 -3.72 2.59
N GLY A 177 -11.01 -4.00 2.69
CA GLY A 177 -11.59 -4.95 3.63
C GLY A 177 -11.62 -4.44 5.07
N GLU A 178 -11.84 -5.35 6.02
CA GLU A 178 -11.93 -5.04 7.45
C GLU A 178 -10.58 -4.57 8.04
N PRO A 179 -10.60 -3.68 9.06
CA PRO A 179 -9.37 -3.28 9.72
C PRO A 179 -8.64 -4.48 10.36
N PRO A 180 -7.31 -4.41 10.51
CA PRO A 180 -6.58 -5.31 11.42
C PRO A 180 -7.19 -5.30 12.82
N ASP A 181 -7.00 -6.39 13.57
CA ASP A 181 -7.52 -6.56 14.94
C ASP A 181 -6.74 -5.69 15.95
N SER A 182 -7.01 -4.38 15.92
CA SER A 182 -6.44 -3.38 16.82
C SER A 182 -7.39 -2.19 16.94
N PRO A 183 -7.64 -1.66 18.16
CA PRO A 183 -8.45 -0.45 18.34
C PRO A 183 -7.91 0.77 17.57
N ASP A 184 -6.59 0.92 17.51
CA ASP A 184 -5.94 2.01 16.77
C ASP A 184 -6.12 1.84 15.26
N ALA A 185 -6.10 0.59 14.78
CA ALA A 185 -6.37 0.30 13.39
C ALA A 185 -7.81 0.69 13.02
N LEU A 186 -8.80 0.31 13.85
CA LEU A 186 -10.20 0.68 13.65
C LEU A 186 -10.40 2.20 13.58
N ALA A 187 -9.71 2.97 14.43
CA ALA A 187 -9.79 4.43 14.44
C ALA A 187 -9.19 5.08 13.19
N GLN A 188 -8.20 4.44 12.56
CA GLN A 188 -7.46 4.97 11.41
C GLN A 188 -7.87 4.35 10.06
N TRP A 189 -8.73 3.33 10.06
CA TRP A 189 -9.20 2.64 8.86
C TRP A 189 -10.19 3.51 8.05
N PRO A 190 -10.26 3.37 6.71
CA PRO A 190 -11.27 4.07 5.94
C PRO A 190 -12.68 3.63 6.36
N ARG A 191 -13.59 4.60 6.40
CA ARG A 191 -15.01 4.41 6.71
C ARG A 191 -15.87 5.34 5.86
N VAL A 192 -17.16 5.07 5.80
CA VAL A 192 -18.16 5.79 4.99
C VAL A 192 -19.11 6.59 5.88
#